data_AF-A0A350VYS0-F1
#
_entry.id   AF-A0A350VYS0-F1
#
_cell.length_a   1.000
_cell.length_b   1.000
_cell.length_c   1.000
_cell.angle_alpha   90.00
_cell.angle_beta   90.00
_cell.angle_gamma   90.00
#
_symmetry.space_group_name_H-M   'P 1'
#
loop_
_entity.id
_entity.type
_entity.pdbx_description
1 polymer ?
#
loop_
_entity_poly.entity_id
_entity_poly.type
_entity_poly.pdbx_seq_one_letter_code
_entity_poly.pdbx_strand_id
1 'polypeptide(L)'
;METHYLIDYENDGKNGLKGCENLSNTDYIHLFYTDNSKNTTLDIFTNHGKAELDIKKVPVGDQPLDKHLIAYLGFLVGKNANKKTEYVIISSDKGYDKVGEFIREEGGKSISVSRRCTIAVPKDAQKKEEKQNVEKKVSVSKVDSVNKSKLNQQVQQTLSTSEIQYRPCVMNEVAKVVTSLYGNENL
;
A
#
# COMPACT_ATOMS: atom_id res chain seq x y z
N MET A 1 -11.26 -15.56 9.83
CA MET A 1 -10.16 -15.53 8.84
C MET A 1 -9.07 -14.72 9.48
N GLU A 2 -7.86 -15.26 9.57
CA GLU A 2 -6.73 -14.51 10.13
C GLU A 2 -6.08 -13.67 9.01
N THR A 3 -5.62 -12.47 9.33
CA THR A 3 -4.88 -11.62 8.38
C THR A 3 -3.51 -11.28 8.97
N HIS A 4 -2.44 -11.61 8.25
CA HIS A 4 -1.08 -11.26 8.63
C HIS A 4 -0.58 -10.11 7.75
N TYR A 5 -0.29 -8.98 8.38
CA TYR A 5 0.30 -7.81 7.75
C TYR A 5 1.82 -7.84 7.95
N LEU A 6 2.57 -8.07 6.87
CA LEU A 6 4.02 -8.05 6.88
C LEU A 6 4.50 -6.68 6.41
N ILE A 7 5.08 -5.89 7.30
CA ILE A 7 5.36 -4.48 7.04
C ILE A 7 6.85 -4.28 6.80
N ASP A 8 7.17 -3.81 5.60
CA ASP A 8 8.49 -3.32 5.24
C ASP A 8 8.61 -1.85 5.67
N TYR A 9 9.11 -1.64 6.89
CA TYR A 9 9.17 -0.30 7.46
C TYR A 9 10.25 0.58 6.81
N GLU A 10 11.24 -0.02 6.12
CA GLU A 10 12.28 0.73 5.41
C GLU A 10 11.71 1.46 4.19
N ASN A 11 10.73 0.85 3.52
CA ASN A 11 10.14 1.39 2.31
C ASN A 11 9.11 2.51 2.57
N ASP A 12 8.07 2.22 3.35
CA ASP A 12 6.94 3.15 3.56
C ASP A 12 6.92 3.83 4.93
N GLY A 13 7.73 3.37 5.88
CA GLY A 13 7.75 3.85 7.25
C GLY A 13 6.34 3.96 7.85
N LYS A 14 6.02 5.12 8.44
CA LYS A 14 4.71 5.40 9.02
C LYS A 14 3.55 5.34 8.03
N ASN A 15 3.78 5.60 6.74
CA ASN A 15 2.68 5.63 5.77
C ASN A 15 2.07 4.23 5.62
N GLY A 16 2.90 3.18 5.68
CA GLY A 16 2.44 1.80 5.66
C GLY A 16 1.44 1.49 6.77
N LEU A 17 1.58 2.14 7.92
CA LEU A 17 0.78 1.88 9.12
C LEU A 17 -0.61 2.51 9.09
N LYS A 18 -0.92 3.39 8.13
CA LYS A 18 -2.23 4.04 8.06
C LYS A 18 -3.36 3.01 8.03
N GLY A 19 -4.29 3.09 8.98
CA GLY A 19 -5.42 2.18 9.12
C GLY A 19 -5.24 1.08 10.17
N CYS A 20 -4.08 0.98 10.81
CA CYS A 20 -3.81 0.00 11.88
C CYS A 20 -4.75 0.11 13.07
N GLU A 21 -5.29 1.30 13.36
CA GLU A 21 -6.24 1.54 14.44
C GLU A 21 -7.56 0.77 14.29
N ASN A 22 -7.89 0.34 13.07
CA ASN A 22 -9.12 -0.39 12.75
C ASN A 22 -8.95 -1.91 12.77
N LEU A 23 -7.75 -2.41 13.08
CA LEU A 23 -7.48 -3.84 13.10
C LEU A 23 -8.13 -4.53 14.31
N SER A 24 -8.54 -5.77 14.08
CA SER A 24 -9.21 -6.63 15.04
C SER A 24 -8.24 -7.61 15.71
N ASN A 25 -8.74 -8.40 16.66
CA ASN A 25 -7.97 -9.44 17.34
C ASN A 25 -7.68 -10.68 16.47
N THR A 26 -8.16 -10.73 15.22
CA THR A 26 -7.79 -11.76 14.25
C THR A 26 -6.71 -11.30 13.27
N ASP A 27 -6.23 -10.07 13.44
CA ASP A 27 -5.20 -9.46 12.62
C ASP A 27 -3.86 -9.46 13.37
N TYR A 28 -2.78 -9.71 12.63
CA TYR A 28 -1.42 -9.82 13.17
C TYR A 28 -0.51 -8.88 12.38
N ILE A 29 0.21 -8.01 13.07
CA ILE A 29 1.22 -7.15 12.48
C ILE A 29 2.61 -7.75 12.73
N HIS A 30 3.35 -7.94 11.66
CA HIS A 30 4.76 -8.31 11.67
C HIS A 30 5.58 -7.17 11.07
N LEU A 31 6.12 -6.29 11.92
CA LEU A 31 6.86 -5.11 11.48
C LEU A 31 8.34 -5.42 11.38
N PHE A 32 8.88 -5.35 10.16
CA PHE A 32 10.31 -5.51 9.89
C PHE A 32 10.97 -4.13 9.79
N TYR A 33 12.09 -3.95 10.46
CA TYR A 33 12.87 -2.71 10.39
C TYR A 33 14.36 -2.96 10.54
N THR A 34 15.17 -2.04 10.02
CA THR A 34 16.63 -1.96 10.21
C THR A 34 16.97 -0.78 11.11
N ASP A 35 18.19 -0.71 11.66
CA ASP A 35 18.63 0.51 12.39
C ASP A 35 18.68 1.76 11.50
N ASN A 36 18.71 1.58 10.17
CA ASN A 36 18.63 2.67 9.18
C ASN A 36 17.19 3.18 8.96
N SER A 37 16.18 2.45 9.45
CA SER A 37 14.78 2.84 9.31
C SER A 37 14.50 4.08 10.16
N LYS A 38 14.44 5.25 9.53
CA LYS A 38 14.30 6.55 10.23
C LYS A 38 13.09 6.56 11.16
N ASN A 39 13.32 6.90 12.43
CA ASN A 39 12.31 7.18 13.45
C ASN A 39 11.12 6.20 13.43
N THR A 40 11.35 4.94 13.83
CA THR A 40 10.29 4.06 14.32
C THR A 40 9.58 4.79 15.46
N THR A 41 8.46 5.43 15.14
CA THR A 41 7.82 6.28 16.13
C THR A 41 7.01 5.41 17.08
N LEU A 42 7.04 5.82 18.35
CA LEU A 42 6.26 5.25 19.45
C LEU A 42 4.78 4.99 19.08
N ASP A 43 4.23 5.74 18.12
CA ASP A 43 2.85 5.68 17.67
C ASP A 43 2.32 4.27 17.40
N ILE A 44 3.08 3.37 16.75
CA ILE A 44 2.57 2.01 16.46
C ILE A 44 2.39 1.16 17.72
N PHE A 45 3.26 1.34 18.73
CA PHE A 45 3.13 0.63 20.00
C PHE A 45 1.85 1.02 20.72
N THR A 46 1.34 2.22 20.45
CA THR A 46 0.13 2.76 21.09
C THR A 46 -1.11 2.68 20.20
N ASN A 47 -0.96 2.50 18.89
CA ASN A 47 -2.07 2.61 17.94
C ASN A 47 -1.99 1.50 16.89
N HIS A 48 -2.42 0.29 17.24
CA HIS A 48 -2.51 -0.87 16.34
C HIS A 48 -3.85 -1.61 16.48
N GLY A 49 -4.89 -0.90 16.94
CA GLY A 49 -6.21 -1.46 17.14
C GLY A 49 -6.20 -2.57 18.19
N LYS A 50 -6.73 -3.74 17.84
CA LYS A 50 -6.70 -4.96 18.67
C LYS A 50 -5.78 -6.04 18.10
N ALA A 51 -4.98 -5.71 17.09
CA ALA A 51 -4.09 -6.67 16.44
C ALA A 51 -2.96 -7.10 17.38
N GLU A 52 -2.44 -8.30 17.19
CA GLU A 52 -1.18 -8.68 17.81
C GLU A 52 -0.03 -8.00 17.07
N LEU A 53 0.88 -7.34 17.79
CA LEU A 53 2.03 -6.64 17.23
C LEU A 53 3.33 -7.37 17.57
N ASP A 54 4.04 -7.81 16.54
CA ASP A 54 5.34 -8.46 16.64
C ASP A 54 6.38 -7.70 15.79
N ILE A 55 7.42 -7.21 16.45
CA ILE A 55 8.45 -6.35 15.84
C ILE A 55 9.73 -7.13 15.64
N LYS A 56 10.25 -7.10 14.41
CA LYS A 56 11.42 -7.85 13.96
C LYS A 56 12.52 -6.91 13.48
N LYS A 57 13.58 -6.82 14.27
CA LYS A 57 14.80 -6.11 13.88
C LYS A 57 15.62 -6.95 12.92
N VAL A 58 15.94 -6.41 11.75
CA VAL A 58 16.86 -6.98 10.78
C VAL A 58 18.24 -6.34 10.97
N PRO A 59 19.32 -7.11 11.17
CA PRO A 59 20.68 -6.57 11.27
C PRO A 59 21.10 -5.80 10.02
N VAL A 60 21.80 -4.67 10.21
CA VAL A 60 22.32 -3.86 9.10
C VAL A 60 23.54 -4.54 8.48
N GLY A 61 23.61 -4.56 7.14
CA GLY A 61 24.83 -4.87 6.38
C GLY A 61 24.85 -6.22 5.68
N ASP A 62 24.30 -7.28 6.28
CA ASP A 62 24.49 -8.63 5.73
C ASP A 62 23.48 -9.02 4.66
N GLN A 63 22.20 -8.65 4.80
CA GLN A 63 21.17 -8.95 3.81
C GLN A 63 20.08 -7.86 3.83
N PRO A 64 19.47 -7.55 2.68
CA PRO A 64 18.35 -6.62 2.63
C PRO A 64 17.13 -7.15 3.42
N LEU A 65 16.31 -6.21 3.91
CA LEU A 65 15.13 -6.49 4.76
C LEU A 65 14.13 -7.40 4.04
N ASP A 66 13.94 -7.19 2.74
CA ASP A 66 13.03 -7.96 1.88
C ASP A 66 13.25 -9.48 1.99
N LYS A 67 14.50 -9.94 2.06
CA LYS A 67 14.83 -11.37 2.20
C LYS A 67 14.30 -11.96 3.50
N HIS A 68 14.41 -11.22 4.60
CA HIS A 68 13.90 -11.66 5.90
C HIS A 68 12.38 -11.68 5.91
N LEU A 69 11.75 -10.67 5.32
CA LEU A 69 10.30 -10.59 5.19
C LEU A 69 9.76 -11.75 4.35
N ILE A 70 10.37 -12.04 3.19
CA ILE A 70 9.96 -13.12 2.29
C ILE A 70 10.17 -14.50 2.93
N ALA A 71 11.31 -14.71 3.60
CA ALA A 71 11.56 -15.95 4.33
C ALA A 71 10.51 -16.18 5.43
N TYR A 72 10.17 -15.13 6.18
CA TYR A 72 9.15 -15.20 7.22
C TYR A 72 7.74 -15.40 6.65
N LEU A 73 7.43 -14.81 5.50
CA LEU A 73 6.18 -15.07 4.77
C LEU A 73 6.04 -16.55 4.44
N GLY A 74 7.08 -17.16 3.89
CA GLY A 74 7.11 -18.60 3.61
C GLY A 74 6.90 -19.44 4.87
N PHE A 75 7.56 -19.07 5.98
CA PHE A 75 7.35 -19.71 7.28
C PHE A 75 5.89 -19.61 7.76
N LEU A 76 5.27 -18.42 7.68
CA LEU A 76 3.87 -18.24 8.09
C LEU A 76 2.91 -19.06 7.22
N VAL A 77 3.11 -19.05 5.91
CA VAL A 77 2.34 -19.85 4.95
C VAL A 77 2.38 -21.33 5.34
N GLY A 78 3.58 -21.86 5.61
CA GLY A 78 3.74 -23.26 6.05
C GLY A 78 3.11 -23.53 7.43
N LYS A 79 3.34 -22.65 8.41
CA LYS A 79 2.81 -22.77 9.78
C LYS A 79 1.28 -22.78 9.81
N ASN A 80 0.65 -22.04 8.90
CA ASN A 80 -0.80 -21.87 8.84
C ASN A 80 -1.45 -22.64 7.68
N ALA A 81 -0.80 -23.68 7.13
CA ALA A 81 -1.29 -24.42 5.96
C ALA A 81 -2.73 -24.97 6.11
N ASN A 82 -3.15 -25.27 7.35
CA ASN A 82 -4.49 -25.81 7.66
C ASN A 82 -5.51 -24.72 8.06
N LYS A 83 -5.16 -23.44 7.94
CA LYS A 83 -6.00 -22.30 8.33
C LYS A 83 -6.37 -21.44 7.13
N LYS A 84 -7.55 -20.84 7.17
CA LYS A 84 -7.94 -19.80 6.21
C LYS A 84 -7.30 -18.48 6.61
N THR A 85 -6.21 -18.15 5.92
CA THR A 85 -5.34 -17.02 6.25
C THR A 85 -5.04 -16.15 5.03
N GLU A 86 -5.09 -14.83 5.20
CA GLU A 86 -4.65 -13.83 4.22
C GLU A 86 -3.31 -13.24 4.66
N TYR A 87 -2.40 -13.05 3.70
CA TYR A 87 -1.11 -12.40 3.89
C TYR A 87 -1.08 -11.11 3.07
N VAL A 88 -0.79 -9.99 3.73
CA VAL A 88 -0.73 -8.68 3.10
C VAL A 88 0.65 -8.09 3.37
N ILE A 89 1.44 -7.96 2.31
CA ILE A 89 2.72 -7.25 2.37
C ILE A 89 2.43 -5.76 2.26
N ILE A 90 2.88 -4.98 3.24
CA ILE A 90 2.79 -3.53 3.25
C ILE A 90 4.14 -2.98 2.81
N SER A 91 4.23 -2.63 1.53
CA SER A 91 5.42 -2.06 0.90
C SER A 91 5.07 -1.41 -0.44
N SER A 92 5.74 -0.32 -0.80
CA SER A 92 5.63 0.33 -2.11
C SER A 92 6.48 -0.36 -3.19
N ASP A 93 7.37 -1.28 -2.78
CA ASP A 93 8.16 -2.09 -3.70
C ASP A 93 7.29 -3.11 -4.44
N LYS A 94 7.17 -2.92 -5.75
CA LYS A 94 6.42 -3.82 -6.64
C LYS A 94 7.11 -5.17 -6.84
N GLY A 95 8.37 -5.33 -6.41
CA GLY A 95 9.07 -6.61 -6.40
C GLY A 95 8.30 -7.69 -5.63
N TYR A 96 7.60 -7.32 -4.55
CA TYR A 96 6.77 -8.26 -3.80
C TYR A 96 5.54 -8.76 -4.55
N ASP A 97 5.08 -8.08 -5.61
CA ASP A 97 3.98 -8.59 -6.44
C ASP A 97 4.38 -9.95 -7.05
N LYS A 98 5.64 -10.10 -7.46
CA LYS A 98 6.20 -11.36 -7.99
C LYS A 98 6.37 -12.44 -6.94
N VAL A 99 6.65 -12.06 -5.69
CA VAL A 99 6.68 -13.01 -4.56
C VAL A 99 5.29 -13.61 -4.32
N GLY A 100 4.25 -12.78 -4.33
CA GLY A 100 2.86 -13.25 -4.18
C GLY A 100 2.39 -14.14 -5.33
N GLU A 101 2.83 -13.85 -6.56
CA GLU A 101 2.63 -14.73 -7.71
C GLU A 101 3.30 -16.10 -7.49
N PHE A 102 4.60 -16.10 -7.16
CA PHE A 102 5.38 -17.31 -6.93
C PHE A 102 4.79 -18.21 -5.84
N ILE A 103 4.43 -17.66 -4.67
CA ILE A 103 3.85 -18.47 -3.57
C ILE A 103 2.53 -19.12 -3.98
N ARG A 104 1.71 -18.44 -4.78
CA ARG A 104 0.43 -18.97 -5.25
C ARG A 104 0.62 -20.05 -6.32
N GLU A 105 1.66 -19.93 -7.14
CA GLU A 105 2.03 -20.95 -8.13
C GLU A 105 2.52 -22.22 -7.44
N GLU A 106 3.39 -22.09 -6.44
CA GLU A 106 3.98 -23.24 -5.73
C GLU A 106 3.03 -23.86 -4.69
N GLY A 107 2.39 -23.03 -3.85
CA GLY A 107 1.55 -23.49 -2.74
C GLY A 107 0.05 -23.59 -3.06
N GLY A 108 -0.35 -23.25 -4.28
CA GLY A 108 -1.71 -23.40 -4.79
C GLY A 108 -2.60 -22.15 -4.63
N LYS A 109 -3.67 -22.14 -5.42
CA LYS A 109 -4.61 -20.99 -5.56
C LYS A 109 -5.36 -20.62 -4.28
N SER A 110 -5.35 -21.48 -3.26
CA SER A 110 -5.99 -21.23 -1.96
C SER A 110 -5.19 -20.26 -1.08
N ILE A 111 -3.90 -20.08 -1.35
CA ILE A 111 -3.06 -19.15 -0.60
C ILE A 111 -3.33 -17.72 -1.09
N SER A 112 -3.74 -16.85 -0.17
CA SER A 112 -3.99 -15.43 -0.44
C SER A 112 -2.79 -14.60 0.00
N VAL A 113 -1.98 -14.14 -0.96
CA VAL A 113 -0.90 -13.18 -0.74
C VAL A 113 -1.16 -11.96 -1.63
N SER A 114 -1.15 -10.76 -1.04
CA SER A 114 -1.27 -9.51 -1.76
C SER A 114 -0.27 -8.47 -1.27
N ARG A 115 -0.03 -7.44 -2.08
CA ARG A 115 0.76 -6.27 -1.69
C ARG A 115 -0.12 -5.02 -1.66
N ARG A 116 0.08 -4.17 -0.66
CA ARG A 116 -0.53 -2.83 -0.55
C ARG A 116 0.53 -1.85 -0.06
N CYS A 117 0.31 -0.56 -0.30
CA CYS A 117 1.20 0.47 0.27
C CYS A 117 0.80 0.87 1.70
N THR A 118 -0.41 0.50 2.16
CA THR A 118 -0.95 0.84 3.49
C THR A 118 -1.86 -0.27 4.00
N ILE A 119 -2.04 -0.36 5.33
CA ILE A 119 -3.01 -1.28 5.96
C ILE A 119 -4.44 -0.93 5.56
N ALA A 120 -4.77 0.36 5.51
CA ALA A 120 -6.09 0.84 5.11
C ALA A 120 -6.49 0.27 3.74
N VAL A 121 -7.66 -0.34 3.68
CA VAL A 121 -8.26 -0.79 2.42
C VAL A 121 -8.95 0.42 1.77
N PRO A 122 -8.71 0.72 0.48
CA PRO A 122 -9.52 1.70 -0.25
C PRO A 122 -10.99 1.30 -0.16
N LYS A 123 -11.86 2.26 0.23
CA LYS A 123 -13.29 2.02 0.51
C LYS A 123 -14.10 1.45 -0.66
N ASP A 124 -13.51 1.34 -1.86
CA ASP A 124 -14.16 0.80 -3.06
C ASP A 124 -14.03 -0.73 -3.23
N ALA A 125 -13.29 -1.43 -2.37
CA ALA A 125 -13.06 -2.89 -2.52
C ALA A 125 -14.11 -3.79 -1.83
N GLN A 126 -15.08 -3.24 -1.10
CA GLN A 126 -16.10 -4.01 -0.35
C GLN A 126 -17.49 -4.12 -1.03
N LYS A 127 -17.64 -3.73 -2.30
CA LYS A 127 -18.88 -3.91 -3.08
C LYS A 127 -18.64 -4.72 -4.36
N LYS A 128 -18.29 -6.00 -4.23
CA LYS A 128 -18.39 -6.94 -5.35
C LYS A 128 -18.82 -8.32 -4.86
N GLU A 129 -19.97 -8.37 -4.23
CA GLU A 129 -20.92 -9.48 -4.38
C GLU A 129 -22.31 -8.94 -4.04
N GLU A 130 -23.22 -9.07 -5.03
CA GLU A 130 -24.64 -8.69 -5.02
C GLU A 130 -25.01 -7.19 -4.93
N LYS A 131 -25.17 -6.55 -6.09
CA LYS A 131 -26.51 -6.27 -6.65
C LYS A 131 -26.40 -5.55 -7.99
N GLN A 132 -27.06 -6.15 -8.97
CA GLN A 132 -27.46 -5.54 -10.22
C GLN A 132 -28.20 -4.22 -9.98
N ASN A 133 -27.97 -3.26 -10.88
CA ASN A 133 -28.85 -2.15 -11.25
C ASN A 133 -29.33 -1.19 -10.13
N VAL A 134 -28.75 0.01 -10.07
CA VAL A 134 -29.27 1.24 -10.70
C VAL A 134 -28.32 2.40 -10.39
N GLU A 135 -28.07 3.19 -11.42
CA GLU A 135 -27.13 4.31 -11.51
C GLU A 135 -27.45 5.50 -10.60
N LYS A 136 -26.38 6.20 -10.18
CA LYS A 136 -26.22 7.62 -10.54
C LYS A 136 -24.73 7.93 -10.68
N LYS A 137 -24.26 7.73 -11.91
CA LYS A 137 -22.95 8.12 -12.43
C LYS A 137 -23.03 9.62 -12.71
N VAL A 138 -22.29 10.45 -11.97
CA VAL A 138 -21.96 11.79 -12.49
C VAL A 138 -20.98 11.54 -13.64
N SER A 139 -21.45 11.81 -14.85
CA SER A 139 -20.71 11.66 -16.09
C SER A 139 -19.56 12.67 -16.12
N VAL A 140 -18.32 12.22 -15.86
CA VAL A 140 -17.13 12.97 -16.26
C VAL A 140 -16.96 12.76 -17.77
N SER A 141 -17.15 13.82 -18.55
CA SER A 141 -16.92 13.86 -19.99
C SER A 141 -15.44 13.53 -20.29
N LYS A 142 -15.18 12.86 -21.42
CA LYS A 142 -13.80 12.60 -21.88
C LYS A 142 -13.06 13.93 -22.01
N VAL A 143 -11.89 14.05 -21.38
CA VAL A 143 -11.04 15.24 -21.46
C VAL A 143 -10.30 15.27 -22.79
N ASP A 144 -10.36 16.39 -23.51
CA ASP A 144 -9.64 16.57 -24.77
C ASP A 144 -8.12 16.46 -24.56
N SER A 145 -7.45 15.66 -25.41
CA SER A 145 -6.03 15.30 -25.25
C SER A 145 -5.09 16.50 -25.24
N VAL A 146 -5.45 17.56 -25.97
CA VAL A 146 -4.69 18.81 -26.06
C VAL A 146 -4.78 19.60 -24.76
N ASN A 147 -5.97 19.75 -24.19
CA ASN A 147 -6.19 20.51 -22.95
C ASN A 147 -5.57 19.78 -21.74
N LYS A 148 -5.65 18.45 -21.74
CA LYS A 148 -4.97 17.57 -20.77
C LYS A 148 -3.45 17.79 -20.75
N SER A 149 -2.83 17.93 -21.91
CA SER A 149 -1.39 18.17 -22.02
C SER A 149 -1.00 19.57 -21.51
N LYS A 150 -1.76 20.60 -21.92
CA LYS A 150 -1.51 22.00 -21.55
C LYS A 150 -1.67 22.25 -20.04
N LEU A 151 -2.73 21.71 -19.43
CA LEU A 151 -2.95 21.85 -17.98
C LEU A 151 -1.88 21.13 -17.16
N ASN A 152 -1.48 19.93 -17.58
CA ASN A 152 -0.43 19.17 -16.90
C ASN A 152 0.91 19.92 -16.92
N GLN A 153 1.28 20.52 -18.06
CA GLN A 153 2.49 21.34 -18.15
C GLN A 153 2.44 22.56 -17.22
N GLN A 154 1.31 23.27 -17.15
CA GLN A 154 1.16 24.43 -16.26
C GLN A 154 1.24 24.05 -14.77
N VAL A 155 0.60 22.95 -14.37
CA VAL A 155 0.66 22.46 -12.99
C VAL A 155 2.09 22.07 -12.62
N GLN A 156 2.79 21.35 -13.51
CA GLN A 156 4.18 20.97 -13.25
C GLN A 156 5.13 22.17 -13.18
N GLN A 157 4.98 23.16 -14.07
CA GLN A 157 5.78 24.39 -14.04
C GLN A 157 5.55 25.16 -12.74
N THR A 158 4.29 25.36 -12.34
CA THR A 158 3.92 26.11 -11.13
C THR A 158 4.45 25.45 -9.86
N LEU A 159 4.36 24.11 -9.78
CA LEU A 159 4.88 23.36 -8.64
C LEU A 159 6.42 23.35 -8.59
N SER A 160 7.07 23.40 -9.76
CA SER A 160 8.54 23.46 -9.87
C SER A 160 9.12 24.83 -9.55
N THR A 161 8.34 25.92 -9.74
CA THR A 161 8.75 27.30 -9.43
C THR A 161 8.30 27.79 -8.05
N SER A 162 7.53 26.98 -7.32
CA SER A 162 7.09 27.34 -5.97
C SER A 162 8.25 27.33 -4.96
N GLU A 163 8.22 28.23 -3.96
CA GLU A 163 9.22 28.29 -2.88
C GLU A 163 9.25 27.02 -2.01
N ILE A 164 8.22 26.18 -2.11
CA ILE A 164 8.09 24.91 -1.41
C ILE A 164 8.65 23.78 -2.28
N GLN A 165 9.70 23.10 -1.81
CA GLN A 165 10.30 21.98 -2.53
C GLN A 165 9.45 20.69 -2.38
N TYR A 166 8.47 20.51 -3.25
CA TYR A 166 7.66 19.29 -3.29
C TYR A 166 8.45 18.09 -3.83
N ARG A 167 8.22 16.90 -3.25
CA ARG A 167 8.77 15.65 -3.80
C ARG A 167 8.19 15.38 -5.20
N PRO A 168 8.98 14.87 -6.17
CA PRO A 168 8.51 14.60 -7.53
C PRO A 168 7.25 13.71 -7.62
N CYS A 169 7.11 12.74 -6.72
CA CYS A 169 5.92 11.88 -6.68
C CYS A 169 4.63 12.64 -6.33
N VAL A 170 4.71 13.64 -5.45
CA VAL A 170 3.56 14.47 -5.05
C VAL A 170 3.15 15.39 -6.19
N MET A 171 4.12 16.01 -6.85
CA MET A 171 3.85 16.89 -8.00
C MET A 171 3.14 16.13 -9.14
N ASN A 172 3.60 14.91 -9.41
CA ASN A 172 2.98 14.05 -10.43
C ASN A 172 1.56 13.63 -10.08
N GLU A 173 1.27 13.36 -8.81
CA GLU A 173 -0.08 12.94 -8.39
C GLU A 173 -1.06 14.12 -8.41
N VAL A 174 -0.62 15.30 -7.96
CA VAL A 174 -1.40 16.55 -8.08
C VAL A 174 -1.70 16.85 -9.54
N ALA A 175 -0.71 16.78 -10.43
CA ALA A 175 -0.91 17.02 -11.85
C ALA A 175 -1.93 16.05 -12.47
N LYS A 176 -1.90 14.76 -12.11
CA LYS A 176 -2.90 13.78 -12.60
C LYS A 176 -4.31 14.10 -12.12
N VAL A 177 -4.49 14.37 -10.82
CA VAL A 177 -5.81 14.64 -10.24
C VAL A 177 -6.40 15.92 -10.81
N VAL A 178 -5.64 17.02 -10.80
CA VAL A 178 -6.09 18.31 -11.34
C VAL A 178 -6.46 18.18 -12.81
N THR A 179 -5.64 17.51 -13.61
CA THR A 179 -5.94 17.34 -15.04
C THR A 179 -7.15 16.45 -15.29
N SER A 180 -7.43 15.48 -14.41
CA SER A 180 -8.60 14.62 -14.54
C SER A 180 -9.93 15.31 -14.22
N LEU A 181 -9.89 16.31 -13.34
CA LEU A 181 -11.08 17.02 -12.88
C LEU A 181 -11.33 18.29 -13.70
N TYR A 182 -10.27 19.04 -14.00
CA TYR A 182 -10.33 20.40 -14.55
C TYR A 182 -9.80 20.51 -15.97
N GLY A 183 -9.35 19.41 -16.59
CA GLY A 183 -8.74 19.43 -17.93
C GLY A 183 -9.65 19.89 -19.06
N ASN A 184 -10.96 19.98 -18.84
CA ASN A 184 -11.94 20.53 -19.79
C ASN A 184 -12.48 21.91 -19.38
N GLU A 185 -12.08 22.43 -18.23
CA GLU A 185 -12.46 23.78 -17.81
C GLU A 185 -11.53 24.77 -18.50
N ASN A 186 -12.10 25.84 -19.08
CA ASN A 186 -11.46 26.73 -20.04
C ASN A 186 -10.02 27.14 -19.68
N LEU A 187 -9.08 26.77 -20.55
CA LEU A 187 -7.64 27.13 -20.57
C LEU A 187 -7.28 28.08 -21.72
#